data_AF-A0A6F8XGD5-F1
#
_entry.id   AF-A0A6F8XGD5-F1
#
_cell.length_a   1.000
_cell.length_b   1.000
_cell.length_c   1.000
_cell.angle_alpha   90.00
_cell.angle_beta   90.00
_cell.angle_gamma   90.00
#
_symmetry.space_group_name_H-M   'P 1'
#
loop_
_entity.id
_entity.type
_entity.pdbx_description
1 polymer ?
#
loop_
_entity_poly.entity_id
_entity_poly.type
_entity_poly.pdbx_seq_one_letter_code
_entity_poly.pdbx_strand_id
1 'polypeptide(L)'
;MGFILAAVLGLFTQPLLSSRLARGELGLKKTFWLYGVLIGGGIYVLGYWLFARTLADPYGDIESGLKQGIFIAGFYSIFVFLGIWRAAKSQPLIQRFVVRYFSVFFLSTFAVSVYVGWTYYVVIALVIFLANKLSRLAPAASAAD
;
A
#
# COMPACT_ATOMS: atom_id res chain seq x y z
N MET A 1 5.57 -13.34 -10.90
CA MET A 1 4.48 -12.35 -10.85
C MET A 1 4.61 -11.36 -9.68
N GLY A 2 4.86 -11.81 -8.45
CA GLY A 2 4.98 -10.91 -7.28
C GLY A 2 5.98 -9.75 -7.41
N PHE A 3 7.16 -9.97 -8.01
CA PHE A 3 8.14 -8.89 -8.23
C PHE A 3 7.70 -7.86 -9.27
N ILE A 4 7.00 -8.27 -10.33
CA ILE A 4 6.43 -7.35 -11.33
C ILE A 4 5.37 -6.48 -10.65
N LEU A 5 4.51 -7.09 -9.83
CA LEU A 5 3.52 -6.36 -9.05
C LEU A 5 4.18 -5.38 -8.08
N ALA A 6 5.22 -5.79 -7.37
CA ALA A 6 6.00 -4.92 -6.49
C ALA A 6 6.61 -3.73 -7.26
N ALA A 7 7.13 -3.95 -8.46
CA ALA A 7 7.66 -2.88 -9.28
C ALA A 7 6.57 -1.88 -9.72
N VAL A 8 5.41 -2.40 -10.18
CA VAL A 8 4.25 -1.58 -10.55
C VAL A 8 3.78 -0.75 -9.34
N LEU A 9 3.61 -1.37 -8.18
CA LEU A 9 3.23 -0.67 -6.94
C LEU A 9 4.28 0.37 -6.53
N GLY A 10 5.57 0.09 -6.74
CA GLY A 10 6.66 1.04 -6.53
C GLY A 10 6.50 2.32 -7.35
N LEU A 11 6.17 2.21 -8.63
CA LEU A 11 5.90 3.36 -9.50
C LEU A 11 4.70 4.18 -9.01
N PHE A 12 3.63 3.52 -8.55
CA PHE A 12 2.43 4.19 -8.06
C PHE A 12 2.54 4.70 -6.61
N THR A 13 3.58 4.31 -5.86
CA THR A 13 3.72 4.67 -4.44
C THR A 13 3.79 6.18 -4.24
N GLN A 14 4.60 6.90 -5.02
CA GLN A 14 4.72 8.35 -4.92
C GLN A 14 3.42 9.11 -5.27
N PRO A 15 2.74 8.80 -6.40
CA PRO A 15 1.41 9.33 -6.69
C PRO A 15 0.39 9.05 -5.57
N LEU A 16 0.40 7.83 -5.00
CA LEU A 16 -0.51 7.47 -3.92
C LEU A 16 -0.23 8.25 -2.63
N LEU A 17 1.04 8.42 -2.26
CA LEU A 17 1.45 9.19 -1.08
C LEU A 17 1.12 10.69 -1.20
N SER A 18 1.12 11.22 -2.42
CA SER A 18 0.76 12.61 -2.73
C SER A 18 -0.74 12.83 -2.95
N SER A 19 -1.53 11.76 -3.03
CA SER A 19 -2.98 11.84 -3.21
C SER A 19 -3.70 12.49 -2.02
N ARG A 20 -4.86 13.11 -2.30
CA ARG A 20 -5.75 13.69 -1.27
C ARG A 20 -6.13 12.69 -0.18
N LEU A 21 -6.20 11.40 -0.54
CA LEU A 21 -6.50 10.29 0.35
C LEU A 21 -5.39 10.07 1.38
N ALA A 22 -4.16 9.90 0.92
CA ALA A 22 -3.01 9.71 1.81
C ALA A 22 -2.71 10.98 2.61
N ARG A 23 -3.08 12.17 2.15
CA ARG A 23 -2.96 13.43 2.90
C ARG A 23 -4.05 13.62 3.98
N GLY A 24 -5.10 12.81 3.99
CA GLY A 24 -6.21 12.92 4.95
C GLY A 24 -7.22 14.03 4.62
N GLU A 25 -7.19 14.56 3.40
CA GLU A 25 -8.03 15.68 2.95
C GLU A 25 -9.47 15.28 2.62
N LEU A 26 -9.75 13.97 2.48
CA LEU A 26 -11.08 13.45 2.15
C LEU A 26 -12.01 13.36 3.38
N GLY A 27 -11.49 13.60 4.59
CA GLY A 27 -12.24 13.47 5.83
C GLY A 27 -12.46 12.02 6.27
N LEU A 28 -12.72 11.82 7.56
CA LEU A 28 -12.65 10.49 8.19
C LEU A 28 -13.59 9.46 7.58
N LYS A 29 -14.85 9.85 7.33
CA LYS A 29 -15.89 8.96 6.79
C LYS A 29 -15.54 8.47 5.39
N LYS A 30 -15.14 9.37 4.48
CA LYS A 30 -14.76 8.99 3.11
C LYS A 30 -13.49 8.15 3.10
N THR A 31 -12.49 8.50 3.92
CA THR A 31 -11.28 7.69 4.09
C THR A 31 -11.64 6.28 4.58
N PHE A 32 -12.50 6.15 5.59
CA PHE A 32 -12.93 4.85 6.11
C PHE A 32 -13.69 4.02 5.05
N TRP A 33 -14.60 4.60 4.27
CA TRP A 33 -15.33 3.87 3.23
C TRP A 33 -14.47 3.50 2.02
N LEU A 34 -13.61 4.43 1.56
CA LEU A 34 -12.74 4.18 0.42
C LEU A 34 -11.72 3.09 0.74
N TYR A 35 -11.12 3.14 1.93
CA TYR A 35 -10.26 2.08 2.40
C TYR A 35 -11.09 0.82 2.74
N GLY A 36 -11.98 0.89 3.73
CA GLY A 36 -12.71 -0.28 4.24
C GLY A 36 -13.44 -1.10 3.17
N VAL A 37 -14.15 -0.45 2.24
CA VAL A 37 -15.04 -1.16 1.30
C VAL A 37 -14.44 -1.31 -0.08
N LEU A 38 -13.93 -0.23 -0.68
CA LEU A 38 -13.51 -0.28 -2.09
C LEU A 38 -12.14 -0.93 -2.25
N ILE A 39 -11.15 -0.49 -1.48
CA ILE A 39 -9.79 -1.01 -1.64
C ILE A 39 -9.59 -2.26 -0.78
N GLY A 40 -10.14 -2.31 0.44
CA GLY A 40 -10.14 -3.50 1.30
C GLY A 40 -10.90 -4.68 0.69
N GLY A 41 -12.09 -4.43 0.15
CA GLY A 41 -12.85 -5.44 -0.60
C GLY A 41 -12.11 -5.90 -1.85
N GLY A 42 -11.55 -4.98 -2.63
CA GLY A 42 -10.75 -5.32 -3.82
C GLY A 42 -9.52 -6.16 -3.51
N ILE A 43 -8.83 -5.88 -2.39
CA ILE A 43 -7.65 -6.64 -1.96
C ILE A 43 -8.04 -8.00 -1.39
N TYR A 44 -9.16 -8.09 -0.66
CA TYR A 44 -9.67 -9.38 -0.19
C TYR A 44 -10.04 -10.28 -1.37
N VAL A 45 -10.73 -9.74 -2.38
CA VAL A 45 -11.08 -10.46 -3.61
C VAL A 45 -9.83 -10.86 -4.40
N LEU A 46 -8.86 -9.95 -4.55
CA LEU A 46 -7.62 -10.24 -5.27
C LEU A 46 -6.75 -11.28 -4.53
N GLY A 47 -6.66 -11.17 -3.21
CA GLY A 47 -5.95 -12.13 -2.37
C GLY A 47 -6.62 -13.51 -2.37
N TYR A 48 -7.95 -13.57 -2.27
CA TYR A 48 -8.71 -14.81 -2.42
C TYR A 48 -8.57 -15.41 -3.81
N TRP A 49 -8.62 -14.61 -4.87
CA TRP A 49 -8.44 -15.08 -6.24
C TRP A 49 -7.04 -15.67 -6.47
N LEU A 50 -5.99 -15.00 -5.97
CA LEU A 50 -4.63 -15.53 -6.01
C LEU A 50 -4.51 -16.83 -5.21
N PHE A 51 -5.08 -16.89 -4.00
CA PHE A 51 -5.10 -18.09 -3.17
C PHE A 51 -5.83 -19.26 -3.84
N ALA A 52 -7.05 -19.04 -4.34
CA ALA A 52 -7.84 -20.04 -5.04
C ALA A 52 -7.15 -20.55 -6.31
N ARG A 53 -6.47 -19.67 -7.06
CA ARG A 53 -5.69 -20.06 -8.23
C ARG A 53 -4.44 -20.87 -7.87
N THR A 54 -3.83 -20.60 -6.72
CA THR A 54 -2.68 -21.36 -6.20
C THR A 54 -3.11 -22.74 -5.69
N LEU A 55 -4.31 -22.85 -5.08
CA LEU A 55 -4.89 -24.14 -4.66
C LEU A 55 -5.41 -25.00 -5.83
N ALA A 56 -5.84 -24.36 -6.93
CA ALA A 56 -6.28 -25.05 -8.14
C ALA A 56 -5.12 -25.69 -8.93
N ASP A 57 -3.88 -25.35 -8.60
CA ASP A 57 -2.68 -25.95 -9.16
C ASP A 57 -2.16 -27.06 -8.21
N PRO A 58 -2.21 -28.35 -8.60
CA PRO A 58 -1.76 -29.45 -7.75
C PRO A 58 -0.25 -29.43 -7.43
N TYR A 59 0.52 -28.59 -8.12
CA TYR A 59 1.95 -28.33 -7.86
C TYR A 59 2.22 -26.89 -7.37
N GLY A 60 1.16 -26.13 -7.08
CA GLY A 60 1.26 -24.72 -6.74
C GLY A 60 1.92 -24.46 -5.38
N ASP A 61 2.90 -23.55 -5.37
CA ASP A 61 3.58 -23.12 -4.15
C ASP A 61 2.67 -22.19 -3.32
N ILE A 62 1.93 -22.80 -2.38
CA ILE A 62 1.03 -22.13 -1.43
C ILE A 62 1.78 -21.05 -0.63
N GLU A 63 3.05 -21.27 -0.30
CA GLU A 63 3.85 -20.33 0.49
C GLU A 63 4.08 -19.02 -0.29
N SER A 64 4.41 -19.14 -1.58
CA SER A 64 4.55 -17.99 -2.49
C SER A 64 3.24 -17.21 -2.65
N GLY A 65 2.11 -17.91 -2.81
CA GLY A 65 0.79 -17.30 -2.88
C GLY A 65 0.43 -16.52 -1.61
N LEU A 66 0.68 -17.11 -0.44
CA LEU A 66 0.46 -16.47 0.86
C LEU A 66 1.32 -15.22 1.04
N LYS A 67 2.62 -15.31 0.71
CA LYS A 67 3.57 -14.18 0.77
C LYS A 67 3.13 -13.02 -0.12
N GLN A 68 2.62 -13.29 -1.31
CA GLN A 68 2.09 -12.27 -2.21
C GLN A 68 0.82 -11.61 -1.66
N GLY A 69 -0.12 -12.40 -1.12
CA GLY A 69 -1.33 -11.87 -0.50
C GLY A 69 -1.02 -10.97 0.71
N ILE A 70 -0.14 -11.43 1.60
CA ILE A 70 0.32 -10.68 2.77
C ILE A 70 1.03 -9.38 2.35
N PHE A 71 1.86 -9.45 1.30
CA PHE A 71 2.52 -8.29 0.73
C PHE A 71 1.51 -7.21 0.27
N ILE A 72 0.52 -7.59 -0.53
CA ILE A 72 -0.50 -6.66 -1.04
C ILE A 72 -1.30 -6.05 0.12
N ALA A 73 -1.73 -6.89 1.08
CA ALA A 73 -2.48 -6.43 2.25
C ALA A 73 -1.69 -5.44 3.11
N GLY A 74 -0.38 -5.66 3.30
CA GLY A 74 0.48 -4.73 4.03
C GLY A 74 0.70 -3.43 3.28
N PHE A 75 1.07 -3.49 2.00
CA PHE A 75 1.29 -2.29 1.17
C PHE A 75 0.06 -1.40 1.19
N TYR A 76 -1.11 -2.00 1.16
CA TYR A 76 -2.37 -1.29 1.33
C TYR A 76 -2.57 -0.69 2.72
N SER A 77 -2.31 -1.47 3.77
CA SER A 77 -2.55 -1.07 5.17
C SER A 77 -1.80 0.21 5.56
N ILE A 78 -0.60 0.45 5.02
CA ILE A 78 0.12 1.70 5.31
C ILE A 78 -0.61 2.94 4.77
N PHE A 79 -1.26 2.85 3.61
CA PHE A 79 -2.04 3.97 3.07
C PHE A 79 -3.30 4.21 3.91
N VAL A 80 -3.97 3.14 4.35
CA VAL A 80 -5.11 3.21 5.28
C VAL A 80 -4.70 3.94 6.56
N PHE A 81 -3.60 3.50 7.17
CA PHE A 81 -3.03 4.12 8.36
C PHE A 81 -2.79 5.61 8.13
N LEU A 82 -2.05 5.98 7.08
CA LEU A 82 -1.72 7.38 6.79
C LEU A 82 -2.97 8.23 6.57
N GLY A 83 -3.93 7.72 5.79
CA GLY A 83 -5.18 8.41 5.51
C GLY A 83 -5.99 8.67 6.77
N ILE A 84 -6.20 7.64 7.59
CA ILE A 84 -6.97 7.76 8.85
C ILE A 84 -6.23 8.64 9.86
N TRP A 85 -4.93 8.41 10.06
CA TRP A 85 -4.11 9.13 11.01
C TRP A 85 -4.07 10.64 10.73
N ARG A 86 -3.96 11.01 9.45
CA ARG A 86 -3.94 12.40 9.01
C ARG A 86 -5.35 13.01 9.04
N ALA A 87 -6.37 12.30 8.60
CA ALA A 87 -7.77 12.77 8.66
C ALA A 87 -8.25 12.99 10.11
N ALA A 88 -7.73 12.25 11.08
CA ALA A 88 -8.07 12.42 12.50
C ALA A 88 -7.69 13.79 13.07
N LYS A 89 -6.78 14.53 12.42
CA LYS A 89 -6.39 15.90 12.86
C LYS A 89 -7.56 16.88 12.82
N SER A 90 -8.56 16.66 11.97
CA SER A 90 -9.73 17.54 11.88
C SER A 90 -10.80 17.22 12.93
N GLN A 91 -10.61 16.19 13.76
CA GLN A 91 -11.62 15.73 14.73
C GLN A 91 -11.39 16.32 16.14
N PRO A 92 -12.46 16.39 16.96
CA PRO A 92 -12.37 16.68 18.40
C PRO A 92 -11.40 15.74 19.13
N LEU A 93 -10.85 16.20 20.26
CA LEU A 93 -9.72 15.57 20.95
C LEU A 93 -9.97 14.08 21.27
N ILE A 94 -11.12 13.73 21.84
CA ILE A 94 -11.46 12.34 22.19
C ILE A 94 -11.59 11.47 20.94
N GLN A 95 -12.32 11.93 19.93
CA GLN A 95 -12.50 11.19 18.67
C GLN A 95 -11.16 10.98 17.95
N ARG A 96 -10.28 11.98 17.97
CA ARG A 96 -8.93 11.88 17.41
C ARG A 96 -8.12 10.77 18.08
N PHE A 97 -8.17 10.65 19.40
CA PHE A 97 -7.47 9.59 20.13
C PHE A 97 -7.99 8.20 19.74
N VAL A 98 -9.31 8.02 19.78
CA VAL A 98 -9.96 6.75 19.42
C VAL A 98 -9.59 6.33 18.00
N VAL A 99 -9.73 7.23 17.04
CA VAL A 99 -9.46 6.93 15.62
C VAL A 99 -7.99 6.62 15.39
N ARG A 100 -7.07 7.36 16.02
CA ARG A 100 -5.63 7.08 15.92
C ARG A 100 -5.29 5.73 16.52
N TYR A 101 -5.83 5.40 17.68
CA TYR A 101 -5.63 4.10 18.32
C TYR A 101 -6.03 2.96 17.39
N PHE A 102 -7.23 3.00 16.81
CA PHE A 102 -7.67 1.99 15.85
C PHE A 102 -6.82 1.96 14.58
N SER A 103 -6.29 3.09 14.12
CA SER A 103 -5.43 3.10 12.93
C SER A 103 -4.10 2.37 13.12
N VAL A 104 -3.60 2.26 14.37
CA VAL A 104 -2.34 1.56 14.67
C VAL A 104 -2.40 0.09 14.27
N PHE A 105 -3.58 -0.54 14.29
CA PHE A 105 -3.77 -1.89 13.79
C PHE A 105 -3.23 -2.05 12.35
N PHE A 106 -3.53 -1.10 11.46
CA PHE A 106 -3.05 -1.14 10.07
C PHE A 106 -1.54 -0.94 9.96
N LEU A 107 -0.95 -0.15 10.87
CA LEU A 107 0.51 -0.02 10.93
C LEU A 107 1.16 -1.35 11.34
N SER A 108 0.57 -2.06 12.30
CA SER A 108 1.03 -3.41 12.70
C SER A 108 0.88 -4.42 11.57
N THR A 109 -0.23 -4.40 10.82
CA THR A 109 -0.41 -5.23 9.62
C THR A 109 0.66 -4.97 8.56
N PHE A 110 1.00 -3.70 8.33
CA PHE A 110 2.11 -3.34 7.43
C PHE A 110 3.45 -3.87 7.95
N ALA A 111 3.75 -3.73 9.24
CA ALA A 111 4.99 -4.22 9.84
C ALA A 111 5.16 -5.75 9.67
N VAL A 112 4.10 -6.52 9.94
CA VAL A 112 4.09 -7.99 9.72
C VAL A 112 4.30 -8.31 8.25
N SER A 113 3.66 -7.58 7.35
CA SER A 113 3.82 -7.77 5.91
C SER A 113 5.25 -7.50 5.44
N VAL A 114 5.88 -6.45 5.96
CA VAL A 114 7.30 -6.16 5.68
C VAL A 114 8.18 -7.29 6.19
N TYR A 115 7.93 -7.83 7.39
CA TYR A 115 8.70 -8.96 7.92
C TYR A 115 8.58 -10.21 7.03
N VAL A 116 7.35 -10.59 6.65
CA VAL A 116 7.08 -11.80 5.86
C VAL A 116 7.49 -11.67 4.39
N GLY A 117 7.30 -10.49 3.80
CA GLY A 117 7.45 -10.21 2.37
C GLY A 117 8.54 -9.19 2.04
N TRP A 118 9.59 -9.08 2.87
CA TRP A 118 10.59 -8.00 2.81
C TRP A 118 11.21 -7.81 1.41
N THR A 119 11.43 -8.89 0.66
CA THR A 119 11.99 -8.85 -0.70
C THR A 119 11.15 -8.01 -1.67
N TYR A 120 9.82 -8.03 -1.54
CA TYR A 120 8.93 -7.20 -2.36
C TYR A 120 9.06 -5.71 -2.02
N TYR A 121 9.26 -5.37 -0.74
CA TYR A 121 9.45 -3.99 -0.31
C TYR A 121 10.82 -3.44 -0.72
N VAL A 122 11.85 -4.28 -0.77
CA VAL A 122 13.15 -3.91 -1.35
C VAL A 122 12.98 -3.54 -2.83
N VAL A 123 12.22 -4.33 -3.59
CA VAL A 123 11.93 -4.01 -5.00
C VAL A 123 11.15 -2.71 -5.14
N ILE A 124 10.14 -2.47 -4.31
CA ILE A 124 9.42 -1.18 -4.26
C ILE A 124 10.40 -0.03 -4.01
N ALA A 125 11.25 -0.14 -2.98
CA ALA A 125 12.19 0.90 -2.61
C ALA A 125 13.19 1.18 -3.75
N LEU A 126 13.68 0.13 -4.42
CA LEU A 126 14.58 0.23 -5.56
C LEU A 126 13.90 0.92 -6.75
N VAL A 127 12.66 0.58 -7.05
CA VAL A 127 11.89 1.24 -8.13
C VAL A 127 11.63 2.70 -7.80
N ILE A 128 11.25 3.04 -6.57
CA ILE A 128 11.08 4.43 -6.14
C ILE A 128 12.39 5.19 -6.26
N PHE A 129 13.51 4.59 -5.84
CA PHE A 129 14.84 5.20 -5.95
C PHE A 129 15.21 5.47 -7.42
N LEU A 130 15.04 4.49 -8.30
CA LEU A 130 15.31 4.63 -9.73
C LEU A 130 14.41 5.68 -10.37
N ALA A 131 13.10 5.66 -10.09
CA ALA A 131 12.15 6.64 -10.60
C ALA A 131 12.52 8.06 -10.19
N ASN A 132 12.93 8.25 -8.93
CA ASN A 132 13.38 9.54 -8.42
C ASN A 132 14.73 9.99 -9.01
N LYS A 133 15.64 9.04 -9.29
CA LYS A 133 16.91 9.36 -9.95
C LYS A 133 16.68 9.77 -11.41
N LEU A 134 15.83 9.05 -12.13
CA LEU A 134 15.44 9.34 -13.51
C LEU A 134 14.75 10.69 -13.63
N SER A 135 13.79 11.01 -12.75
CA SER A 135 13.08 12.29 -12.78
C SER A 135 13.99 13.49 -12.50
N ARG A 136 15.08 13.31 -11.74
CA ARG A 136 16.10 14.34 -11.51
C ARG A 136 17.07 14.52 -12.67
N LEU A 137 17.26 13.49 -13.51
CA LEU A 137 18.12 13.55 -14.69
C LEU A 137 17.38 14.09 -15.93
N ALA A 138 16.06 13.88 -16.00
CA ALA A 138 15.21 14.42 -17.07
C ALA A 138 15.30 15.95 -17.29
N PRO A 139 15.33 16.84 -16.27
CA PRO A 139 15.45 18.29 -16.48
C PRO A 139 16.79 18.73 -17.07
N ALA A 140 17.84 17.90 -17.01
CA ALA A 140 19.13 18.20 -17.64
C ALA A 140 19.16 17.89 -19.15
N ALA A 141 18.26 17.02 -19.63
CA ALA A 141 18.17 16.68 -21.05
C ALA A 141 17.34 17.69 -21.85
N SER A 142 16.39 18.39 -21.22
CA SER A 142 15.53 19.39 -21.90
C SER A 142 16.12 20.81 -21.96
N ALA A 143 17.34 21.01 -21.45
CA ALA A 143 18.06 22.29 -21.48
C ALA A 143 19.27 22.25 -22.42
N ALA A 144 19.40 21.17 -23.20
CA ALA A 144 20.46 20.95 -24.18
C ALA A 144 19.96 21.03 -25.64
N ASP A 145 18.69 21.41 -25.83
CA ASP A 145 18.08 21.82 -27.10
C ASP A 145 17.83 23.34 -27.09
#